data_AF-A0A117MDM2-F1
#
_entry.id   AF-A0A117MDM2-F1
#
_cell.length_a   1.000
_cell.length_b   1.000
_cell.length_c   1.000
_cell.angle_alpha   90.00
_cell.angle_beta   90.00
_cell.angle_gamma   90.00
#
_symmetry.space_group_name_H-M   'P 1'
#
loop_
_entity.id
_entity.type
_entity.pdbx_description
1 polymer ?
#
loop_
_entity_poly.entity_id
_entity_poly.type
_entity_poly.pdbx_seq_one_letter_code
_entity_poly.pdbx_strand_id
1 'polypeptide(L)'
;MNQELTNKTKCLLTREGIEIWVDDNQAEKISELILKAKENKLIEVEGETISVNSISGIYSAQKIEDLRRKKQGQWQCEYCKRWHPRDEQCGCDGGRY
;
A
#
# COMPACT_ATOMS: atom_id res chain seq x y z
N MET A 1 -24.96 13.76 14.70
CA MET A 1 -23.70 12.99 14.67
C MET A 1 -23.08 13.20 13.30
N ASN A 2 -22.06 14.07 13.19
CA ASN A 2 -21.29 14.18 11.96
C ASN A 2 -20.45 12.90 11.86
N GLN A 3 -20.74 12.07 10.87
CA GLN A 3 -19.85 10.98 10.50
C GLN A 3 -18.62 11.62 9.85
N GLU A 4 -17.55 11.80 10.61
CA GLU A 4 -16.24 12.09 10.05
C GLU A 4 -15.82 10.86 9.25
N LEU A 5 -16.10 10.90 7.95
CA LEU A 5 -15.56 9.96 6.97
C LEU A 5 -14.04 9.98 7.16
N THR A 6 -13.50 8.91 7.76
CA THR A 6 -12.05 8.77 7.96
C THR A 6 -11.41 8.77 6.59
N ASN A 7 -10.77 9.90 6.23
CA ASN A 7 -10.27 10.19 4.88
C ASN A 7 -8.90 9.53 4.60
N LYS A 8 -8.61 8.42 5.29
CA LYS A 8 -7.34 7.70 5.21
C LYS A 8 -7.35 6.77 4.00
N THR A 9 -6.95 7.29 2.85
CA THR A 9 -7.02 6.62 1.53
C THR A 9 -5.68 6.02 1.08
N LYS A 10 -4.59 6.38 1.77
CA LYS A 10 -3.21 5.97 1.46
C LYS A 10 -2.60 5.19 2.62
N CYS A 11 -1.66 4.33 2.27
CA CYS A 11 -0.90 3.54 3.23
C CYS A 11 0.58 3.75 3.00
N LEU A 12 1.27 4.22 4.03
CA LEU A 12 2.71 4.18 4.12
C LEU A 12 3.13 2.79 4.59
N LEU A 13 3.91 2.10 3.77
CA LEU A 13 4.37 0.75 4.06
C LEU A 13 5.87 0.80 4.35
N THR A 14 6.26 0.25 5.50
CA THR A 14 7.65 0.07 5.88
C THR A 14 8.21 -1.26 5.37
N ARG A 15 9.53 -1.41 5.31
CA ARG A 15 10.21 -2.65 4.89
C ARG A 15 9.92 -3.81 5.83
N GLU A 16 9.65 -3.51 7.08
CA GLU A 16 9.27 -4.43 8.15
C GLU A 16 7.80 -4.88 8.02
N GLY A 17 7.03 -4.27 7.12
CA GLY A 17 5.63 -4.60 6.87
C GLY A 17 4.64 -3.88 7.77
N ILE A 18 5.06 -2.85 8.50
CA ILE A 18 4.17 -1.95 9.24
C ILE A 18 3.43 -1.07 8.24
N GLU A 19 2.10 -1.04 8.37
CA GLU A 19 1.18 -0.27 7.53
C GLU A 19 0.60 0.91 8.32
N ILE A 20 0.87 2.12 7.85
CA ILE A 20 0.41 3.35 8.49
C ILE A 20 -0.53 4.07 7.53
N TRP A 21 -1.80 4.14 7.92
CA TRP A 21 -2.85 4.72 7.11
C TRP A 21 -2.94 6.23 7.33
N VAL A 22 -2.82 6.97 6.24
CA VAL A 22 -2.75 8.42 6.19
C VAL A 22 -3.72 8.96 5.15
N ASP A 23 -4.14 10.21 5.33
CA ASP A 23 -4.92 10.92 4.32
C ASP A 23 -4.05 11.40 3.14
N ASP A 24 -4.69 11.90 2.09
CA ASP A 24 -4.00 12.37 0.88
C ASP A 24 -3.06 13.56 1.15
N ASN A 25 -3.43 14.49 2.03
CA ASN A 25 -2.60 15.65 2.37
C ASN A 25 -1.36 15.23 3.16
N GLN A 26 -1.51 14.30 4.10
CA GLN A 26 -0.41 13.70 4.85
C GLN A 26 0.52 12.94 3.90
N ALA A 27 -0.03 12.13 3.00
CA ALA A 27 0.74 11.37 2.01
C ALA A 27 1.58 12.28 1.11
N GLU A 28 1.04 13.40 0.66
CA GLU A 28 1.75 14.38 -0.17
C GLU A 28 2.92 15.02 0.60
N LYS A 29 2.67 15.50 1.82
CA LYS A 29 3.71 16.06 2.70
C LYS A 29 4.84 15.07 2.96
N ILE A 30 4.49 13.82 3.26
CA ILE A 30 5.47 12.76 3.50
C ILE A 30 6.25 12.46 2.22
N SER A 31 5.58 12.38 1.06
CA SER A 31 6.23 12.15 -0.23
C SER A 31 7.26 13.23 -0.53
N GLU A 32 6.93 14.50 -0.32
CA GLU A 32 7.89 15.59 -0.48
C GLU A 32 9.08 15.46 0.48
N LEU A 33 8.83 15.12 1.74
CA LEU A 33 9.88 14.94 2.74
C LEU A 33 10.83 13.81 2.36
N ILE A 34 10.31 12.70 1.84
CA ILE A 34 11.09 11.56 1.36
C ILE A 34 11.92 11.98 0.15
N LEU A 35 11.31 12.62 -0.86
CA LEU A 35 12.00 13.03 -2.09
C LEU A 35 13.09 14.08 -1.85
N LYS A 36 12.90 14.96 -0.86
CA LYS A 36 13.88 15.99 -0.48
C LYS A 36 14.94 15.47 0.49
N ALA A 37 14.77 14.29 1.09
CA ALA A 37 15.69 13.76 2.08
C ALA A 37 16.99 13.29 1.42
N LYS A 38 18.10 13.97 1.74
CA LYS A 38 19.46 13.49 1.49
C LYS A 38 19.88 12.60 2.68
N GLU A 39 19.34 11.39 2.71
CA GLU A 39 19.66 10.28 3.64
C GLU A 39 19.37 10.50 5.15
N ASN A 40 19.05 9.40 5.86
CA ASN A 40 18.98 9.28 7.33
C ASN A 40 18.04 10.26 8.06
N LYS A 41 16.99 10.74 7.41
CA LYS A 41 16.00 11.63 8.02
C LYS A 41 14.94 10.81 8.77
N LEU A 42 14.57 11.28 9.96
CA LEU A 42 13.40 10.79 10.70
C LEU A 42 12.22 11.72 10.42
N ILE A 43 11.02 11.14 10.31
CA ILE A 43 9.76 11.88 10.20
C ILE A 43 8.79 11.39 11.28
N GLU A 44 7.95 12.30 11.76
CA GLU A 44 6.86 11.96 12.67
C GLU A 44 5.56 11.84 11.87
N VAL A 45 4.88 10.70 12.02
CA VAL A 45 3.60 10.40 11.36
C VAL A 45 2.67 9.78 12.40
N GLU A 46 1.53 10.42 12.66
CA GLU A 46 0.53 9.94 13.64
C GLU A 46 1.13 9.67 15.06
N GLY A 47 2.16 10.43 15.45
CA GLY A 47 2.87 10.26 16.73
C GLY A 47 3.95 9.19 16.73
N GLU A 48 4.18 8.49 15.62
CA GLU A 48 5.27 7.53 15.45
C GLU A 48 6.45 8.19 14.73
N THR A 49 7.67 7.93 15.23
CA THR A 49 8.90 8.37 14.56
C THR A 49 9.42 7.27 13.65
N ILE A 50 9.55 7.57 12.36
CA ILE A 50 9.92 6.59 11.35
C ILE A 50 11.12 7.09 10.57
N SER A 51 12.06 6.18 10.29
CA SER A 51 13.16 6.47 9.38
C SER A 51 12.68 6.50 7.95
N VAL A 52 13.02 7.55 7.21
CA VAL A 52 12.72 7.62 5.77
C VAL A 52 13.31 6.43 5.01
N ASN A 53 14.45 5.91 5.47
CA ASN A 53 15.10 4.77 4.85
C ASN A 53 14.36 3.43 5.07
N SER A 54 13.51 3.32 6.11
CA SER A 54 12.69 2.12 6.34
C SER A 54 11.37 2.16 5.56
N ILE A 55 11.02 3.30 4.96
CA ILE A 55 9.81 3.43 4.14
C ILE A 55 10.06 2.69 2.82
N SER A 56 9.25 1.67 2.56
CA SER A 56 9.22 0.98 1.26
C SER A 56 8.50 1.83 0.22
N GLY A 57 7.46 2.55 0.62
CA GLY A 57 6.72 3.46 -0.24
C GLY A 57 5.38 3.88 0.34
N ILE A 58 4.69 4.76 -0.38
CA ILE A 58 3.30 5.15 -0.11
C ILE A 58 2.43 4.57 -1.23
N TYR A 59 1.42 3.82 -0.84
CA TYR A 59 0.56 3.05 -1.75
C TYR A 59 -0.91 3.44 -1.56
N SER A 60 -1.73 3.21 -2.59
CA SER A 60 -3.18 3.31 -2.46
C SER A 60 -3.74 2.14 -1.67
N ALA A 61 -4.91 2.32 -1.07
CA ALA A 61 -5.64 1.23 -0.41
C ALA A 61 -5.80 -0.01 -1.30
N GLN A 62 -6.17 0.20 -2.57
CA GLN A 62 -6.28 -0.88 -3.55
C GLN A 62 -4.96 -1.63 -3.74
N LYS A 63 -3.84 -0.92 -3.80
CA LYS A 63 -2.53 -1.55 -4.02
C LYS A 63 -2.10 -2.39 -2.82
N ILE A 64 -2.40 -1.97 -1.60
CA ILE A 64 -2.15 -2.76 -0.39
C ILE A 64 -3.00 -4.02 -0.39
N GLU A 65 -4.28 -3.92 -0.74
CA GLU A 65 -5.16 -5.08 -0.86
C GLU A 65 -4.61 -6.07 -1.90
N ASP A 66 -4.16 -5.59 -3.06
CA ASP A 66 -3.52 -6.44 -4.07
C ASP A 66 -2.26 -7.14 -3.53
N LEU A 67 -1.43 -6.42 -2.77
CA LEU A 67 -0.22 -6.98 -2.15
C LEU A 67 -0.56 -8.06 -1.11
N ARG A 68 -1.59 -7.83 -0.28
CA ARG A 68 -2.05 -8.80 0.71
C ARG A 68 -2.58 -10.07 0.05
N ARG A 69 -3.38 -9.95 -1.01
CA ARG A 69 -3.90 -11.08 -1.79
C ARG A 69 -2.76 -11.88 -2.43
N LYS A 70 -1.80 -11.21 -3.05
CA LYS A 70 -0.59 -11.86 -3.59
C LYS A 70 0.21 -12.58 -2.51
N LYS A 71 0.37 -11.97 -1.33
CA LYS A 71 1.05 -12.61 -0.17
C LYS A 71 0.30 -13.85 0.33
N GLN A 72 -1.02 -13.88 0.19
CA GLN A 72 -1.87 -15.05 0.47
C GLN A 72 -1.85 -16.10 -0.65
N GLY A 73 -1.05 -15.90 -1.70
CA GLY A 73 -0.94 -16.82 -2.84
C GLY A 73 -2.04 -16.65 -3.87
N GLN A 74 -2.90 -15.64 -3.76
CA GLN A 74 -3.88 -15.33 -4.80
C GLN A 74 -3.21 -14.59 -5.95
N TRP A 75 -3.75 -14.77 -7.15
CA TRP A 75 -3.31 -14.08 -8.35
C TRP A 75 -4.49 -13.37 -9.01
N GLN A 76 -4.23 -12.27 -9.71
CA GLN A 76 -5.27 -11.54 -10.43
C GLN A 76 -5.16 -11.86 -11.91
N CYS A 77 -6.25 -12.35 -12.52
CA CYS A 77 -6.28 -12.60 -13.94
C CYS A 77 -6.22 -11.29 -14.73
N GLU A 78 -5.27 -11.18 -15.66
CA GLU A 78 -5.09 -9.96 -16.46
C GLU A 78 -6.28 -9.69 -17.40
N TYR A 79 -6.99 -10.73 -17.82
CA TYR A 79 -8.13 -10.63 -18.75
C TYR A 79 -9.43 -10.25 -18.04
N CYS A 80 -9.85 -11.03 -17.03
CA CYS A 80 -11.14 -10.81 -16.36
C CYS A 80 -11.04 -9.95 -15.08
N LYS A 81 -9.82 -9.56 -14.67
CA LYS A 81 -9.52 -8.77 -13.46
C LYS A 81 -9.98 -9.40 -12.14
N ARG A 82 -10.46 -10.64 -12.15
CA ARG A 82 -10.84 -11.40 -10.95
C ARG A 82 -9.61 -11.95 -10.24
N TRP A 83 -9.74 -12.08 -8.93
CA TRP A 83 -8.75 -12.74 -8.08
C TRP A 83 -9.08 -14.21 -7.99
N HIS A 84 -8.06 -15.04 -8.15
CA HIS A 84 -8.13 -16.50 -8.10
C HIS A 84 -7.20 -17.01 -6.99
N PRO A 85 -7.59 -18.10 -6.30
CA PRO A 85 -6.70 -18.86 -5.43
C PRO A 85 -5.45 -19.36 -6.14
N ARG A 86 -4.45 -19.71 -5.34
CA ARG A 86 -3.25 -20.41 -5.81
C ARG A 86 -3.66 -21.70 -6.52
N ASP A 87 -3.08 -21.94 -7.70
CA ASP A 87 -3.30 -23.14 -8.53
C ASP A 87 -4.70 -23.28 -9.18
N GLU A 88 -5.62 -22.33 -9.02
CA GLU A 88 -6.87 -22.31 -9.79
C GLU A 88 -6.59 -21.86 -11.22
N GLN A 89 -7.06 -22.61 -12.23
CA GLN A 89 -7.03 -22.18 -13.63
C GLN A 89 -8.20 -21.24 -13.93
N CYS A 90 -7.94 -20.06 -14.47
CA CYS A 90 -9.00 -19.20 -15.00
C CYS A 90 -9.53 -19.84 -16.29
N GLY A 91 -10.84 -20.06 -16.39
CA GLY A 91 -11.50 -20.48 -17.65
C GLY A 91 -11.54 -19.38 -18.72
N CYS A 92 -10.58 -18.46 -18.66
CA CYS A 92 -10.42 -17.27 -19.47
C CYS A 92 -9.31 -17.63 -20.45
N ASP A 93 -9.57 -17.62 -21.76
CA ASP A 93 -8.60 -18.06 -22.78
C ASP A 93 -7.21 -17.44 -22.56
N GLY A 94 -6.30 -18.18 -21.92
CA GLY A 94 -4.93 -17.76 -21.64
C GLY A 94 -4.60 -17.34 -20.19
N GLY A 95 -5.53 -17.35 -19.24
CA GLY A 95 -5.24 -17.06 -17.84
C GLY A 95 -4.46 -18.20 -17.15
N ARG A 96 -3.16 -18.02 -16.92
CA ARG A 96 -2.30 -18.97 -16.17
C ARG A 96 -1.81 -18.34 -14.86
N TYR A 97 -1.67 -19.19 -13.83
CA TYR A 97 -1.04 -18.88 -12.54
C TYR A 97 0.44 -18.50 -12.71
#